data_AF-A0A519LBW9-F1
#
_entry.id   AF-A0A519LBW9-F1
#
_cell.length_a   1.000
_cell.length_b   1.000
_cell.length_c   1.000
_cell.angle_alpha   90.00
_cell.angle_beta   90.00
_cell.angle_gamma   90.00
#
_symmetry.space_group_name_H-M   'P 1'
#
loop_
_entity.id
_entity.type
_entity.pdbx_description
1 polymer ?
#
loop_
_entity_poly.entity_id
_entity_poly.type
_entity_poly.pdbx_seq_one_letter_code
_entity_poly.pdbx_strand_id
1 'polypeptide(L)'
;MNIDDLKNTWKDDVSEETPEISIEHTNKINLPLEKIRKNMRMEFWSTIGILIFGFAVVWIPVAEAPFKFKFYLTILLFSMVIVVSFFFSKFFKLYKDISSPMMKTYDSLKDLMYQFDLNKQYYLSFLLSFVPFLLCELIIVIEFLPHRKPLSNFQVATTIISILAVGLFGLFLLGKYWYRIFYGKYVKQIENLVIELKK
;
A
#
# COMPACT_ATOMS: atom_id res chain seq x y z
N MET A 1 3.25 43.77 -23.13
CA MET A 1 2.22 43.14 -22.28
C MET A 1 2.00 44.09 -21.11
N ASN A 2 0.81 44.68 -21.00
CA ASN A 2 0.54 45.76 -20.06
C ASN A 2 0.14 45.19 -18.69
N ILE A 3 0.46 45.86 -17.59
CA ILE A 3 0.11 45.38 -16.23
C ILE A 3 -1.42 45.30 -16.07
N ASP A 4 -2.15 46.16 -16.77
CA ASP A 4 -3.61 46.15 -16.81
C ASP A 4 -4.17 44.91 -17.53
N ASP A 5 -3.47 44.38 -18.55
CA ASP A 5 -3.87 43.14 -19.22
C ASP A 5 -3.71 41.95 -18.27
N LEU A 6 -2.59 41.88 -17.54
CA LEU A 6 -2.35 40.84 -16.52
C LEU A 6 -3.38 40.89 -15.39
N LYS A 7 -3.82 42.10 -15.00
CA LYS A 7 -4.83 42.29 -13.95
C LYS A 7 -6.23 41.91 -14.43
N ASN A 8 -6.51 42.07 -15.71
CA ASN A 8 -7.77 41.63 -16.32
C ASN A 8 -7.79 40.11 -16.50
N THR A 9 -6.72 39.50 -17.01
CA THR A 9 -6.61 38.03 -17.09
C THR A 9 -6.68 37.38 -15.71
N TRP A 10 -6.07 37.98 -14.69
CA TRP A 10 -6.16 37.47 -13.32
C TRP A 10 -7.53 37.68 -12.69
N LYS A 11 -8.27 38.73 -13.07
CA LYS A 11 -9.66 38.92 -12.62
C LYS A 11 -10.62 37.93 -13.29
N ASP A 12 -10.40 37.62 -14.56
CA ASP A 12 -11.20 36.64 -15.30
C ASP A 12 -10.93 35.22 -14.78
N ASP A 13 -9.66 34.86 -14.52
CA ASP A 13 -9.27 33.55 -13.93
C ASP A 13 -9.70 33.38 -12.47
N VAL A 14 -9.84 34.46 -11.69
CA VAL A 14 -10.29 34.40 -10.27
C VAL A 14 -11.81 34.35 -10.16
N SER A 15 -12.54 34.62 -11.26
CA SER A 15 -14.01 34.64 -11.29
C SER A 15 -14.67 33.32 -11.71
N GLU A 16 -13.89 32.33 -12.17
CA GLU A 16 -14.35 30.95 -12.21
C GLU A 16 -14.21 30.36 -10.79
N GLU A 17 -15.13 30.72 -9.91
CA GLU A 17 -15.38 29.93 -8.69
C GLU A 17 -15.52 28.48 -9.13
N THR A 18 -14.50 27.65 -8.84
CA THR A 18 -14.55 26.22 -9.15
C THR A 18 -15.90 25.69 -8.70
N PRO A 19 -16.69 25.04 -9.56
CA PRO A 19 -18.08 24.74 -9.26
C PRO A 19 -18.14 24.00 -7.92
N GLU A 20 -18.76 24.63 -6.92
CA GLU A 20 -18.95 24.01 -5.61
C GLU A 20 -19.81 22.76 -5.81
N ILE A 21 -19.30 21.62 -5.35
CA ILE A 21 -20.01 20.35 -5.47
C ILE A 21 -21.31 20.46 -4.66
N SER A 22 -22.46 20.19 -5.29
CA SER A 22 -23.75 20.20 -4.57
C SER A 22 -23.68 19.31 -3.32
N ILE A 23 -24.45 19.66 -2.29
CA ILE A 23 -24.46 18.95 -1.00
C ILE A 23 -24.77 17.45 -1.18
N GLU A 24 -25.61 17.10 -2.17
CA GLU A 24 -25.95 15.72 -2.49
C GLU A 24 -24.77 14.94 -3.11
N HIS A 25 -24.06 15.54 -4.05
CA HIS A 25 -22.86 14.95 -4.66
C HIS A 25 -21.71 14.80 -3.64
N THR A 26 -21.55 15.78 -2.74
CA THR A 26 -20.56 15.73 -1.65
C THR A 26 -20.83 14.54 -0.72
N ASN A 27 -22.09 14.33 -0.30
CA ASN A 27 -22.46 13.19 0.54
C ASN A 27 -22.25 11.84 -0.17
N LYS A 28 -22.52 11.77 -1.48
CA LYS A 28 -22.28 10.55 -2.29
C LYS A 28 -20.79 10.21 -2.42
N ILE A 29 -19.90 11.22 -2.51
CA ILE A 29 -18.43 11.04 -2.58
C ILE A 29 -17.83 10.66 -1.22
N ASN A 30 -18.37 11.18 -0.11
CA ASN A 30 -17.86 10.87 1.24
C ASN A 30 -17.99 9.38 1.59
N LEU A 31 -19.05 8.70 1.14
CA LEU A 31 -19.27 7.28 1.42
C LEU A 31 -18.15 6.33 0.91
N PRO A 32 -17.74 6.35 -0.38
CA PRO A 32 -16.63 5.53 -0.86
C PRO A 32 -15.29 5.94 -0.23
N LEU A 33 -15.09 7.22 0.08
CA LEU A 33 -13.88 7.71 0.74
C LEU A 33 -13.74 7.20 2.19
N GLU A 34 -14.83 7.21 2.95
CA GLU A 34 -14.85 6.61 4.28
C GLU A 34 -14.57 5.11 4.24
N LYS A 35 -15.08 4.40 3.22
CA LYS A 35 -14.76 2.97 3.03
C LYS A 35 -13.28 2.76 2.74
N ILE A 36 -12.67 3.57 1.88
CA ILE A 36 -11.21 3.54 1.64
C ILE A 36 -10.47 3.77 2.96
N ARG A 37 -10.83 4.80 3.74
CA ARG A 37 -10.22 5.07 5.04
C ARG A 37 -10.36 3.91 6.03
N LYS A 38 -11.53 3.28 6.08
CA LYS A 38 -11.76 2.09 6.94
C LYS A 38 -10.85 0.94 6.52
N ASN A 39 -10.70 0.70 5.23
CA ASN A 39 -9.84 -0.34 4.69
C ASN A 39 -8.36 -0.06 5.01
N MET A 40 -7.89 1.18 4.85
CA MET A 40 -6.53 1.58 5.23
C MET A 40 -6.24 1.34 6.71
N ARG A 41 -7.18 1.67 7.61
CA ARG A 41 -7.03 1.41 9.04
C ARG A 41 -6.98 -0.08 9.35
N MET A 42 -7.83 -0.87 8.69
CA MET A 42 -7.83 -2.32 8.86
C MET A 42 -6.52 -2.93 8.40
N GLU A 43 -5.98 -2.52 7.24
CA GLU A 43 -4.68 -2.99 6.74
C GLU A 43 -3.52 -2.61 7.67
N PHE A 44 -3.57 -1.42 8.27
CA PHE A 44 -2.56 -1.01 9.26
C PHE A 44 -2.56 -1.92 10.50
N TRP A 45 -3.73 -2.13 11.10
CA TRP A 45 -3.85 -2.99 12.29
C TRP A 45 -3.57 -4.45 11.99
N SER A 46 -3.99 -4.96 10.83
CA SER A 46 -3.67 -6.32 10.41
C SER A 46 -2.17 -6.51 10.19
N THR A 47 -1.50 -5.51 9.60
CA THR A 47 -0.04 -5.56 9.38
C THR A 47 0.71 -5.55 10.71
N ILE A 48 0.29 -4.71 11.67
CA ILE A 48 0.86 -4.72 13.03
C ILE A 48 0.67 -6.10 13.67
N GLY A 49 -0.53 -6.67 13.57
CA GLY A 49 -0.83 -7.99 14.09
C GLY A 49 0.06 -9.09 13.49
N ILE A 50 0.26 -9.06 12.16
CA ILE A 50 1.13 -10.01 11.45
C ILE A 50 2.59 -9.85 11.88
N LEU A 51 3.08 -8.63 12.05
CA LEU A 51 4.46 -8.40 12.50
C LEU A 51 4.67 -8.93 13.93
N ILE A 52 3.77 -8.61 14.86
CA ILE A 52 3.82 -9.13 16.24
C ILE A 52 3.76 -10.66 16.23
N PHE A 53 2.87 -11.23 15.42
CA PHE A 53 2.77 -12.68 15.25
C PHE A 53 4.07 -13.29 14.69
N GLY A 54 4.71 -12.63 13.70
CA GLY A 54 6.00 -13.05 13.17
C GLY A 54 7.09 -13.11 14.25
N PHE A 55 7.19 -12.07 15.09
CA PHE A 55 8.09 -12.09 16.25
C PHE A 55 7.73 -13.21 17.23
N ALA A 56 6.44 -13.42 17.51
CA ALA A 56 5.98 -14.47 18.41
C ALA A 56 6.34 -15.88 17.89
N VAL A 57 6.19 -16.14 16.59
CA VAL A 57 6.54 -17.42 15.96
C VAL A 57 8.04 -17.71 16.06
N VAL A 58 8.91 -16.70 15.94
CA VAL A 58 10.36 -16.90 16.07
C VAL A 58 10.77 -17.27 17.50
N TRP A 59 10.09 -16.73 18.51
CA TRP A 59 10.52 -16.86 19.91
C TRP A 59 9.75 -17.91 20.73
N ILE A 60 8.49 -18.21 20.41
CA ILE A 60 7.63 -19.11 21.22
C ILE A 60 7.80 -20.59 20.80
N PRO A 61 7.36 -21.03 19.61
CA PRO A 61 7.42 -22.45 19.23
C PRO A 61 8.83 -22.93 18.85
N VAL A 62 9.74 -22.02 18.52
CA VAL A 62 11.07 -22.36 18.00
C VAL A 62 12.14 -22.29 19.12
N ALA A 63 11.74 -22.54 20.37
CA ALA A 63 12.59 -22.40 21.55
C ALA A 63 13.91 -23.20 21.48
N GLU A 64 13.89 -24.38 20.86
CA GLU A 64 15.06 -25.27 20.71
C GLU A 64 15.97 -24.92 19.53
N ALA A 65 15.60 -23.97 18.66
CA ALA A 65 16.44 -23.63 17.52
C ALA A 65 17.73 -22.90 17.91
N PRO A 66 18.79 -23.01 17.08
CA PRO A 66 20.06 -22.34 17.29
C PRO A 66 19.90 -20.83 17.48
N PHE A 67 20.68 -20.24 18.36
CA PHE A 67 20.67 -18.78 18.58
C PHE A 67 20.86 -17.99 17.28
N LYS A 68 21.77 -18.44 16.40
CA LYS A 68 22.03 -17.79 15.09
C LYS A 68 20.77 -17.70 14.22
N PHE A 69 19.96 -18.77 14.20
CA PHE A 69 18.70 -18.80 13.44
C PHE A 69 17.72 -17.73 13.94
N LYS A 70 17.50 -17.69 15.27
CA LYS A 70 16.61 -16.70 15.90
C LYS A 70 17.12 -15.27 15.69
N PHE A 71 18.42 -15.07 15.82
CA PHE A 71 19.05 -13.76 15.64
C PHE A 71 18.87 -13.23 14.21
N TYR A 72 19.15 -14.05 13.20
CA TYR A 72 18.98 -13.64 11.80
C TYR A 72 17.52 -13.37 11.44
N LEU A 73 16.57 -14.20 11.88
CA LEU A 73 15.15 -13.92 11.66
C LEU A 73 14.68 -12.66 12.41
N THR A 74 15.17 -12.42 13.61
CA THR A 74 14.82 -11.21 14.39
C THR A 74 15.33 -9.95 13.70
N ILE A 75 16.56 -9.95 13.16
CA ILE A 75 17.09 -8.83 12.36
C ILE A 75 16.27 -8.63 11.09
N LEU A 76 15.92 -9.73 10.41
CA LEU A 76 15.11 -9.68 9.18
C LEU A 76 13.74 -9.06 9.45
N LEU A 77 13.05 -9.49 10.51
CA LEU A 77 11.76 -8.93 10.93
C LEU A 77 11.89 -7.46 11.34
N PHE A 78 12.96 -7.08 12.05
CA PHE A 78 13.19 -5.68 12.40
C PHE A 78 13.40 -4.81 11.15
N SER A 79 14.14 -5.31 10.15
CA SER A 79 14.29 -4.64 8.87
C SER A 79 12.96 -4.52 8.11
N MET A 80 12.10 -5.55 8.14
CA MET A 80 10.74 -5.47 7.60
C MET A 80 9.93 -4.36 8.29
N VAL A 81 10.02 -4.21 9.62
CA VAL A 81 9.30 -3.15 10.37
C VAL A 81 9.70 -1.77 9.86
N ILE A 82 10.98 -1.53 9.57
CA ILE A 82 11.47 -0.25 9.04
C ILE A 82 10.84 0.03 7.66
N VAL A 83 10.86 -0.97 6.76
CA VAL A 83 10.27 -0.85 5.42
C VAL A 83 8.76 -0.63 5.48
N VAL A 84 8.05 -1.41 6.31
CA VAL A 84 6.62 -1.25 6.55
C VAL A 84 6.32 0.16 7.05
N SER A 85 7.07 0.65 8.04
CA SER A 85 6.88 2.00 8.59
C SER A 85 7.06 3.08 7.52
N PHE A 86 8.06 2.94 6.64
CA PHE A 86 8.28 3.85 5.52
C PHE A 86 7.07 3.89 4.58
N PHE A 87 6.57 2.74 4.14
CA PHE A 87 5.42 2.71 3.24
C PHE A 87 4.15 3.24 3.91
N PHE A 88 3.88 2.83 5.15
CA PHE A 88 2.71 3.32 5.88
C PHE A 88 2.76 4.84 6.10
N SER A 89 3.94 5.46 6.24
CA SER A 89 4.03 6.92 6.28
C SER A 89 3.44 7.61 5.04
N LYS A 90 3.58 6.99 3.85
CA LYS A 90 2.99 7.47 2.59
C LYS A 90 1.48 7.22 2.55
N PHE A 91 1.02 6.05 3.01
CA PHE A 91 -0.41 5.76 3.17
C PHE A 91 -1.09 6.74 4.14
N PHE A 92 -0.41 7.11 5.24
CA PHE A 92 -0.94 8.08 6.19
C PHE A 92 -1.10 9.49 5.60
N LYS A 93 -0.24 9.88 4.65
CA LYS A 93 -0.41 11.13 3.92
C LYS A 93 -1.74 11.15 3.15
N LEU A 94 -1.99 10.11 2.33
CA LEU A 94 -3.27 9.97 1.63
C LEU A 94 -4.46 9.93 2.61
N TYR A 95 -4.33 9.20 3.71
CA TYR A 95 -5.39 9.13 4.73
C TYR A 95 -5.75 10.51 5.30
N LYS A 96 -4.75 11.37 5.51
CA LYS A 96 -4.95 12.75 5.98
C LYS A 96 -5.59 13.61 4.90
N ASP A 97 -5.17 13.45 3.65
CA ASP A 97 -5.66 14.24 2.52
C ASP A 97 -7.14 13.93 2.23
N ILE A 98 -7.58 12.66 2.35
CA ILE A 98 -9.00 12.27 2.32
C ILE A 98 -9.80 12.88 3.50
N SER A 99 -9.16 13.35 4.57
CA SER A 99 -9.86 13.95 5.71
C SER A 99 -9.99 15.47 5.61
N SER A 100 -9.34 16.11 4.64
CA SER A 100 -9.33 17.57 4.52
C SER A 100 -10.71 18.06 4.06
N PRO A 101 -11.32 19.06 4.73
CA PRO A 101 -12.58 19.69 4.33
C PRO A 101 -12.55 20.36 2.94
N MET A 102 -11.38 20.43 2.29
CA MET A 102 -11.19 20.99 0.95
C MET A 102 -11.84 20.19 -0.19
N MET A 103 -12.41 19.01 0.07
CA MET A 103 -13.12 18.19 -0.94
C MET A 103 -14.40 18.79 -1.53
N LYS A 104 -14.59 20.11 -1.41
CA LYS A 104 -15.74 20.84 -1.94
C LYS A 104 -15.51 21.40 -3.34
N THR A 105 -14.26 21.43 -3.82
CA THR A 105 -13.90 21.98 -5.14
C THR A 105 -13.45 20.87 -6.09
N TYR A 106 -13.78 21.02 -7.37
CA TYR A 106 -13.41 20.06 -8.43
C TYR A 106 -11.90 19.80 -8.50
N ASP A 107 -11.08 20.83 -8.31
CA ASP A 107 -9.61 20.70 -8.34
C ASP A 107 -9.06 19.83 -7.20
N SER A 108 -9.65 19.92 -6.01
CA SER A 108 -9.26 19.06 -4.87
C SER A 108 -9.56 17.58 -5.16
N LEU A 109 -10.64 17.31 -5.89
CA LEU A 109 -11.06 15.96 -6.27
C LEU A 109 -10.13 15.38 -7.35
N LYS A 110 -9.66 16.24 -8.27
CA LYS A 110 -8.66 15.89 -9.28
C LYS A 110 -7.30 15.59 -8.65
N ASP A 111 -6.86 16.39 -7.66
CA ASP A 111 -5.64 16.08 -6.89
C ASP A 111 -5.79 14.74 -6.17
N LEU A 112 -6.93 14.51 -5.53
CA LEU A 112 -7.20 13.23 -4.84
C LEU A 112 -7.13 12.02 -5.78
N MET A 113 -7.63 12.15 -7.02
CA MET A 113 -7.51 11.09 -8.03
C MET A 113 -6.03 10.81 -8.37
N TYR A 114 -5.22 11.86 -8.53
CA TYR A 114 -3.78 11.70 -8.72
C TYR A 114 -3.12 11.02 -7.51
N GLN A 115 -3.53 11.36 -6.28
CA GLN A 115 -3.04 10.70 -5.08
C GLN A 115 -3.43 9.21 -5.02
N PHE A 116 -4.61 8.82 -5.50
CA PHE A 116 -4.99 7.40 -5.59
C PHE A 116 -4.12 6.62 -6.56
N ASP A 117 -3.75 7.21 -7.70
CA ASP A 117 -2.83 6.58 -8.66
C ASP A 117 -1.42 6.42 -8.08
N LEU A 118 -0.93 7.44 -7.36
CA LEU A 118 0.33 7.33 -6.62
C LEU A 118 0.25 6.22 -5.57
N ASN A 119 -0.84 6.15 -4.81
CA ASN A 119 -1.03 5.13 -3.78
C ASN A 119 -1.09 3.71 -4.36
N LYS A 120 -1.67 3.54 -5.55
CA LYS A 120 -1.63 2.27 -6.30
C LYS A 120 -0.20 1.85 -6.60
N GLN A 121 0.65 2.77 -7.04
CA GLN A 121 2.06 2.49 -7.29
C GLN A 121 2.79 2.16 -5.99
N TYR A 122 2.57 2.91 -4.91
CA TYR A 122 3.13 2.60 -3.60
C TYR A 122 2.70 1.23 -3.08
N TYR A 123 1.46 0.82 -3.31
CA TYR A 123 0.96 -0.50 -2.93
C TYR A 123 1.68 -1.64 -3.67
N LEU A 124 1.90 -1.48 -4.97
CA LEU A 124 2.68 -2.45 -5.76
C LEU A 124 4.15 -2.47 -5.33
N SER A 125 4.75 -1.29 -5.09
CA SER A 125 6.12 -1.17 -4.58
C SER A 125 6.27 -1.78 -3.19
N PHE A 126 5.25 -1.65 -2.33
CA PHE A 126 5.21 -2.29 -1.02
C PHE A 126 5.25 -3.81 -1.15
N LEU A 127 4.41 -4.40 -2.02
CA LEU A 127 4.44 -5.84 -2.30
C LEU A 127 5.81 -6.30 -2.84
N LEU A 128 6.38 -5.54 -3.78
CA LEU A 128 7.69 -5.86 -4.37
C LEU A 128 8.83 -5.73 -3.34
N SER A 129 8.68 -4.86 -2.33
CA SER A 129 9.69 -4.71 -1.29
C SER A 129 9.84 -5.95 -0.41
N PHE A 130 8.83 -6.83 -0.34
CA PHE A 130 8.90 -8.10 0.41
C PHE A 130 9.71 -9.20 -0.27
N VAL A 131 9.98 -9.09 -1.57
CA VAL A 131 10.72 -10.10 -2.35
C VAL A 131 12.10 -10.45 -1.75
N PRO A 132 13.00 -9.49 -1.46
CA PRO A 132 14.28 -9.79 -0.84
C PRO A 132 14.13 -10.42 0.55
N PHE A 133 13.09 -10.06 1.30
CA PHE A 133 12.86 -10.64 2.62
C PHE A 133 12.43 -12.11 2.54
N LEU A 134 11.54 -12.46 1.60
CA LEU A 134 11.15 -13.84 1.35
C LEU A 134 12.34 -14.70 0.92
N LEU A 135 13.21 -14.16 0.06
CA LEU A 135 14.46 -14.82 -0.32
C LEU A 135 15.34 -15.10 0.90
N CYS A 136 15.58 -14.08 1.75
CA CYS A 136 16.38 -14.25 2.96
C CYS A 136 15.76 -15.25 3.94
N GLU A 137 14.44 -15.20 4.13
CA GLU A 137 13.71 -16.13 4.99
C GLU A 137 13.88 -17.57 4.50
N LEU A 138 13.72 -17.82 3.20
CA LEU A 138 13.91 -19.15 2.60
C LEU A 138 15.33 -19.67 2.80
N ILE A 139 16.35 -18.82 2.58
CA ILE A 139 17.75 -19.18 2.79
C ILE A 139 17.98 -19.55 4.26
N ILE A 140 17.52 -18.72 5.20
CA ILE A 140 17.69 -18.96 6.64
C ILE A 140 16.99 -20.25 7.06
N VAL A 141 15.77 -20.51 6.58
CA VAL A 141 15.04 -21.74 6.89
C VAL A 141 15.77 -22.97 6.34
N ILE A 142 16.24 -22.94 5.10
CA ILE A 142 16.91 -24.10 4.49
C ILE A 142 18.27 -24.36 5.14
N GLU A 143 19.04 -23.33 5.48
CA GLU A 143 20.39 -23.46 6.04
C GLU A 143 20.36 -23.98 7.49
N PHE A 144 19.36 -23.56 8.29
CA PHE A 144 19.36 -23.78 9.74
C PHE A 144 18.35 -24.82 10.23
N LEU A 145 17.31 -25.20 9.45
CA LEU A 145 16.45 -26.31 9.84
C LEU A 145 17.10 -27.65 9.50
N PRO A 146 17.04 -28.64 10.40
CA PRO A 146 17.53 -29.99 10.13
C PRO A 146 16.65 -30.67 9.06
N HIS A 147 17.27 -31.03 7.94
CA HIS A 147 16.60 -31.77 6.86
C HIS A 147 16.74 -33.27 7.08
N ARG A 148 15.65 -34.03 6.86
CA ARG A 148 15.67 -35.51 6.98
C ARG A 148 16.65 -36.19 6.01
N LYS A 149 17.02 -35.52 4.91
CA LYS A 149 18.05 -35.93 3.96
C LYS A 149 18.89 -34.71 3.60
N PRO A 150 20.23 -34.83 3.49
CA PRO A 150 21.06 -33.75 2.99
C PRO A 150 20.63 -33.43 1.56
N LEU A 151 20.21 -32.18 1.33
CA LEU A 151 19.87 -31.70 0.00
C LEU A 151 21.16 -31.45 -0.78
N SER A 152 21.21 -31.88 -2.05
CA SER A 152 22.29 -31.48 -2.94
C SER A 152 22.20 -29.97 -3.23
N ASN A 153 23.33 -29.30 -3.47
CA ASN A 153 23.38 -27.89 -3.87
C ASN A 153 22.44 -27.58 -5.04
N PHE A 154 22.33 -28.50 -6.00
CA PHE A 154 21.41 -28.36 -7.12
C PHE A 154 19.94 -28.36 -6.67
N GLN A 155 19.58 -29.28 -5.76
CA GLN A 155 18.22 -29.40 -5.22
C GLN A 155 17.83 -28.16 -4.41
N VAL A 156 18.75 -27.63 -3.60
CA VAL A 156 18.54 -26.38 -2.85
C VAL A 156 18.26 -25.23 -3.81
N ALA A 157 19.12 -25.04 -4.80
CA ALA A 157 18.96 -23.98 -5.79
C ALA A 157 17.62 -24.09 -6.56
N THR A 158 17.26 -25.28 -7.05
CA THR A 158 15.99 -25.48 -7.76
C THR A 158 14.78 -25.26 -6.85
N THR A 159 14.87 -25.63 -5.58
CA THR A 159 13.79 -25.44 -4.59
C THR A 159 13.56 -23.97 -4.30
N ILE A 160 14.63 -23.21 -4.04
CA ILE A 160 14.54 -21.76 -3.78
C ILE A 160 13.97 -21.05 -5.01
N ILE A 161 14.50 -21.33 -6.21
CA ILE A 161 14.04 -20.68 -7.44
C ILE A 161 12.58 -20.99 -7.73
N SER A 162 12.16 -22.26 -7.58
CA SER A 162 10.77 -22.65 -7.83
C SER A 162 9.79 -22.04 -6.82
N ILE A 163 10.11 -22.07 -5.53
CA ILE A 163 9.29 -21.44 -4.49
C ILE A 163 9.20 -19.93 -4.72
N LEU A 164 10.30 -19.26 -5.06
CA LEU A 164 10.28 -17.83 -5.38
C LEU A 164 9.45 -17.53 -6.63
N ALA A 165 9.64 -18.27 -7.72
CA ALA A 165 8.86 -18.05 -8.94
C ALA A 165 7.36 -18.18 -8.70
N VAL A 166 6.93 -19.25 -8.02
CA VAL A 166 5.52 -19.49 -7.68
C VAL A 166 5.01 -18.46 -6.66
N GLY A 167 5.79 -18.18 -5.62
CA GLY A 167 5.45 -17.23 -4.57
C GLY A 167 5.29 -15.80 -5.10
N LEU A 168 6.20 -15.34 -5.95
CA LEU A 168 6.14 -14.02 -6.58
C LEU A 168 4.96 -13.89 -7.55
N PHE A 169 4.72 -14.93 -8.36
CA PHE A 169 3.56 -14.95 -9.24
C PHE A 169 2.25 -14.91 -8.46
N GLY A 170 2.15 -15.70 -7.38
CA GLY A 170 1.01 -15.71 -6.47
C GLY A 170 0.80 -14.36 -5.78
N LEU A 171 1.86 -13.76 -5.23
CA LEU A 171 1.82 -12.45 -4.58
C LEU A 171 1.39 -11.34 -5.55
N PHE A 172 1.86 -11.38 -6.79
CA PHE A 172 1.47 -10.40 -7.80
C PHE A 172 -0.04 -10.49 -8.11
N LEU A 173 -0.56 -11.70 -8.32
CA LEU A 173 -1.98 -11.92 -8.60
C LEU A 173 -2.86 -11.54 -7.40
N LEU A 174 -2.50 -12.01 -6.20
CA LEU A 174 -3.21 -11.71 -4.96
C LEU A 174 -3.17 -10.22 -4.66
N GLY A 175 -2.03 -9.56 -4.79
CA GLY A 175 -1.88 -8.12 -4.56
C GLY A 175 -2.74 -7.29 -5.51
N LYS A 176 -2.78 -7.64 -6.80
CA LYS A 176 -3.65 -6.98 -7.79
C LYS A 176 -5.13 -7.19 -7.48
N TYR A 177 -5.50 -8.41 -7.08
CA TYR A 177 -6.87 -8.76 -6.70
C TYR A 177 -7.31 -8.02 -5.44
N TRP A 178 -6.45 -8.02 -4.41
CA TRP A 178 -6.67 -7.33 -3.14
C TRP A 178 -6.86 -5.83 -3.34
N TYR A 179 -5.96 -5.18 -4.09
CA TYR A 179 -6.09 -3.77 -4.43
C TYR A 179 -7.42 -3.46 -5.13
N ARG A 180 -7.82 -4.30 -6.10
CA ARG A 180 -9.08 -4.10 -6.84
C ARG A 180 -10.31 -4.13 -5.91
N ILE A 181 -10.32 -5.02 -4.92
CA ILE A 181 -11.44 -5.18 -3.99
C ILE A 181 -11.47 -4.05 -2.95
N PHE A 182 -10.34 -3.79 -2.30
CA PHE A 182 -10.28 -2.88 -1.16
C PHE A 182 -10.22 -1.41 -1.57
N TYR A 183 -9.68 -1.11 -2.76
CA TYR A 183 -9.47 0.26 -3.23
C TYR A 183 -10.12 0.51 -4.59
N GLY A 184 -9.78 -0.30 -5.60
CA GLY A 184 -10.15 -0.04 -6.99
C GLY A 184 -11.66 0.13 -7.24
N LYS A 185 -12.50 -0.65 -6.55
CA LYS A 185 -13.97 -0.49 -6.64
C LYS A 185 -14.44 0.90 -6.20
N TYR A 186 -13.88 1.43 -5.11
CA TYR A 186 -14.27 2.71 -4.53
C TYR A 186 -13.66 3.90 -5.29
N VAL A 187 -12.41 3.76 -5.74
CA VAL A 187 -11.75 4.76 -6.61
C VAL A 187 -12.57 4.96 -7.89
N LYS A 188 -13.03 3.86 -8.52
CA LYS A 188 -13.87 3.96 -9.72
C LYS A 188 -15.25 4.58 -9.47
N GLN A 189 -15.82 4.40 -8.28
CA GLN A 189 -17.05 5.08 -7.90
C GLN A 189 -16.84 6.59 -7.79
N ILE A 190 -15.72 7.02 -7.22
CA ILE A 190 -15.36 8.43 -7.12
C ILE A 190 -15.09 9.01 -8.51
N GLU A 191 -14.34 8.30 -9.36
CA GLU A 191 -14.07 8.68 -10.75
C GLU A 191 -15.35 8.94 -11.55
N ASN A 192 -16.32 8.04 -11.47
CA ASN A 192 -17.61 8.20 -12.14
C ASN A 192 -18.37 9.44 -11.63
N LEU A 193 -18.36 9.68 -10.32
CA LEU A 193 -19.00 10.87 -9.71
C LEU A 193 -18.30 12.17 -10.16
N VAL A 194 -16.97 12.16 -10.35
CA VAL A 194 -16.22 13.30 -10.91
C VAL A 194 -16.66 13.59 -12.35
N ILE A 195 -16.84 12.54 -13.16
CA ILE A 195 -17.26 12.67 -14.56
C ILE A 195 -18.69 13.21 -14.65
N GLU A 196 -19.58 12.79 -13.75
CA GLU A 196 -20.94 13.34 -13.65
C GLU A 196 -20.95 14.82 -13.29
N LEU A 197 -20.06 15.28 -12.40
CA LEU A 197 -19.94 16.69 -12.01
C LEU A 197 -19.39 17.60 -13.11
N LYS A 198 -18.71 17.03 -14.12
CA LYS A 198 -18.18 17.78 -15.27
C LYS A 198 -19.23 17.99 -16.38
N LYS A 199 -20.35 17.25 -16.33
CA LYS A 199 -21.46 17.34 -17.29
C LYS A 199 -22.48 18.37 -16.86
#